data_AF-A0A7X8U7M2-F1
#
_entry.id   AF-A0A7X8U7M2-F1
#
_cell.length_a   1.000
_cell.length_b   1.000
_cell.length_c   1.000
_cell.angle_alpha   90.00
_cell.angle_beta   90.00
_cell.angle_gamma   90.00
#
_symmetry.space_group_name_H-M   'P 1'
#
loop_
_entity.id
_entity.type
_entity.pdbx_description
1 polymer ?
#
loop_
_entity_poly.entity_id
_entity_poly.type
_entity_poly.pdbx_seq_one_letter_code
_entity_poly.pdbx_strand_id
1 'polypeptide(L)'
;METRTCIKERRSMRKFTEQEVSDEQLQELLEAVRWSPSWANTQCWEVVVIKDQARKEQLAAMLSEKNPATKGVVQAPLVLVICAR
;
A
#
# COMPACT_ATOMS: atom_id res chain seq x y z
N MET A 1 -12.35 5.83 16.17
CA MET A 1 -12.35 7.20 15.60
C MET A 1 -13.45 7.24 14.55
N GLU A 2 -14.22 8.33 14.46
CA GLU A 2 -15.30 8.48 13.49
C GLU A 2 -14.78 8.60 12.04
N THR A 3 -15.47 7.99 11.07
CA THR A 3 -15.03 7.90 9.66
C THR A 3 -14.72 9.28 9.05
N ARG A 4 -15.56 10.28 9.34
CA ARG A 4 -15.37 11.65 8.83
C ARG A 4 -14.08 12.30 9.33
N THR A 5 -13.67 11.98 10.56
CA THR A 5 -12.43 12.49 11.16
C THR A 5 -11.22 11.82 10.50
N CYS A 6 -11.22 10.50 10.36
CA CYS A 6 -10.16 9.75 9.68
C CYS A 6 -9.88 10.29 8.27
N ILE A 7 -10.93 10.62 7.51
CA ILE A 7 -10.80 11.15 6.14
C ILE A 7 -10.13 12.53 6.11
N LYS A 8 -10.41 13.39 7.11
CA LYS A 8 -9.86 14.76 7.16
C LYS A 8 -8.45 14.81 7.70
N GLU A 9 -8.12 13.94 8.65
CA GLU A 9 -6.84 13.96 9.35
C GLU A 9 -5.75 13.14 8.64
N ARG A 10 -6.13 12.19 7.77
CA ARG A 10 -5.14 11.40 7.03
C ARG A 10 -4.23 12.28 6.18
N ARG A 11 -2.96 11.92 6.11
CA ARG A 11 -1.94 12.59 5.30
C ARG A 11 -0.97 11.58 4.71
N SER A 12 -0.37 11.91 3.58
CA SER A 12 0.66 11.04 2.97
C SER A 12 1.92 11.03 3.84
N MET A 13 2.23 9.87 4.40
CA MET A 13 3.47 9.64 5.15
C MET A 13 4.61 9.30 4.20
N ARG A 14 5.79 9.90 4.41
CA ARG A 14 6.98 9.75 3.54
C ARG A 14 8.24 9.34 4.31
N LYS A 15 8.09 9.06 5.60
CA LYS A 15 9.11 8.56 6.51
C LYS A 15 8.41 7.55 7.41
N PHE A 16 9.00 6.38 7.56
CA PHE A 16 8.41 5.26 8.30
C PHE A 16 9.34 4.86 9.44
N THR A 17 8.76 4.27 10.47
CA THR A 17 9.53 3.56 11.50
C THR A 17 9.86 2.15 11.00
N GLU A 18 10.73 1.45 11.72
CA GLU A 18 11.04 0.03 11.48
C GLU A 18 9.92 -0.91 11.99
N GLN A 19 8.80 -0.36 12.46
CA GLN A 19 7.69 -1.15 12.96
C GLN A 19 7.01 -1.88 11.80
N GLU A 20 7.01 -3.20 11.88
CA GLU A 20 6.33 -4.06 10.91
C GLU A 20 4.81 -3.96 11.02
N VAL A 21 4.12 -4.25 9.91
CA VAL A 21 2.67 -4.42 9.85
C VAL A 21 2.34 -5.89 10.10
N SER A 22 1.52 -6.16 11.11
CA SER A 22 1.14 -7.54 11.45
C SER A 22 0.28 -8.17 10.35
N ASP A 23 0.27 -9.50 10.29
CA ASP A 23 -0.55 -10.22 9.30
C ASP A 23 -2.05 -10.01 9.56
N GLU A 24 -2.46 -9.86 10.81
CA GLU A 24 -3.86 -9.57 11.18
C GLU A 24 -4.28 -8.19 10.66
N GLN A 25 -3.45 -7.17 10.84
CA GLN A 25 -3.71 -5.82 10.33
C GLN A 25 -3.79 -5.81 8.80
N LEU A 26 -2.90 -6.56 8.14
CA LEU A 26 -2.92 -6.71 6.69
C LEU A 26 -4.20 -7.41 6.21
N GLN A 27 -4.61 -8.49 6.88
CA GLN A 27 -5.80 -9.23 6.52
C GLN A 27 -7.06 -8.37 6.70
N GLU A 28 -7.17 -7.62 7.81
CA GLU A 28 -8.28 -6.68 8.04
C GLU A 28 -8.35 -5.62 6.92
N LEU A 29 -7.20 -5.08 6.51
CA LEU A 29 -7.12 -4.13 5.41
C LEU A 29 -7.57 -4.73 4.08
N LEU A 30 -7.11 -5.94 3.75
CA LEU A 30 -7.47 -6.61 2.49
C LEU A 30 -8.95 -7.02 2.46
N GLU A 31 -9.54 -7.35 3.60
CA GLU A 31 -10.98 -7.55 3.74
C GLU A 31 -11.77 -6.28 3.39
N ALA A 32 -11.34 -5.11 3.88
CA ALA A 32 -11.95 -3.84 3.52
C ALA A 32 -11.81 -3.54 2.01
N VAL A 33 -10.66 -3.86 1.40
CA VAL A 33 -10.46 -3.74 -0.05
C VAL A 33 -11.40 -4.66 -0.81
N ARG A 34 -11.56 -5.93 -0.38
CA ARG A 34 -12.47 -6.92 -1.00
C ARG A 34 -13.91 -6.44 -1.06
N TRP A 35 -14.38 -5.71 -0.04
CA TRP A 35 -15.73 -5.15 0.02
C TRP A 35 -15.91 -3.84 -0.77
N SER A 36 -14.86 -3.32 -1.40
CA SER A 36 -14.97 -2.11 -2.22
C SER A 36 -15.81 -2.39 -3.47
N PRO A 37 -16.71 -1.46 -3.87
CA PRO A 37 -17.53 -1.65 -5.06
C PRO A 37 -16.68 -1.60 -6.34
N SER A 38 -17.08 -2.38 -7.34
CA SER A 38 -16.53 -2.32 -8.69
C SER A 38 -17.63 -2.36 -9.73
N TRP A 39 -17.36 -1.83 -10.93
CA TRP A 39 -18.33 -1.86 -12.02
C TRP A 39 -18.71 -3.32 -12.34
N ALA A 40 -20.02 -3.59 -12.36
CA ALA A 40 -20.60 -4.93 -12.52
C ALA A 40 -20.02 -6.00 -11.55
N ASN A 41 -19.51 -5.59 -10.39
CA ASN A 41 -18.83 -6.45 -9.42
C ASN A 41 -17.67 -7.28 -10.01
N THR A 42 -17.01 -6.76 -11.04
CA THR A 42 -15.93 -7.45 -11.76
C THR A 42 -14.68 -7.65 -10.91
N GLN A 43 -14.50 -6.85 -9.86
CA GLN A 43 -13.33 -6.89 -8.97
C GLN A 43 -12.03 -6.89 -9.80
N CYS A 44 -11.93 -5.93 -10.73
CA CYS A 44 -10.90 -5.82 -11.76
C CYS A 44 -9.52 -5.39 -11.22
N TRP A 45 -9.17 -5.82 -10.02
CA TRP A 45 -7.90 -5.52 -9.37
C TRP A 45 -7.21 -6.79 -8.88
N GLU A 46 -5.88 -6.77 -8.95
CA GLU A 46 -5.00 -7.70 -8.26
C GLU A 46 -4.12 -6.90 -7.30
N VAL A 47 -3.95 -7.40 -6.08
CA VAL A 47 -3.13 -6.75 -5.04
C VAL A 47 -1.93 -7.62 -4.74
N VAL A 48 -0.73 -7.13 -5.08
CA VAL A 48 0.53 -7.80 -4.76
C VAL A 48 1.09 -7.20 -3.47
N VAL A 49 1.24 -8.05 -2.46
CA VAL A 49 1.80 -7.70 -1.15
C VAL A 49 3.31 -7.91 -1.17
N ILE A 50 4.08 -6.86 -0.89
CA ILE A 50 5.56 -6.91 -0.86
C ILE A 50 6.06 -6.47 0.53
N LYS A 51 6.55 -7.45 1.30
CA LYS A 51 7.29 -7.23 2.56
C LYS A 51 8.82 -7.32 2.37
N ASP A 52 9.26 -8.16 1.44
CA ASP A 52 10.68 -8.44 1.19
C ASP A 52 11.47 -7.18 0.76
N GLN A 53 12.60 -6.96 1.43
CA GLN A 53 13.42 -5.77 1.24
C GLN A 53 14.04 -5.71 -0.17
N ALA A 54 14.56 -6.84 -0.68
CA ALA A 54 15.17 -6.89 -2.00
C ALA A 54 14.16 -6.60 -3.12
N ARG A 55 12.93 -7.11 -3.00
CA ARG A 55 11.83 -6.78 -3.94
C ARG A 55 11.44 -5.31 -3.89
N LYS A 56 11.42 -4.68 -2.72
CA LYS A 56 11.16 -3.23 -2.60
C LYS A 56 12.26 -2.41 -3.28
N GLU A 57 13.51 -2.81 -3.16
CA GLU A 57 14.65 -2.15 -3.84
C GLU A 57 14.57 -2.30 -5.36
N GLN A 58 14.23 -3.49 -5.85
CA GLN A 58 13.99 -3.72 -7.28
C GLN A 58 12.85 -2.85 -7.81
N LEU A 59 11.73 -2.78 -7.08
CA LEU A 59 10.61 -1.92 -7.45
C LEU A 59 11.00 -0.43 -7.47
N ALA A 60 11.76 0.01 -6.48
CA ALA A 60 12.24 1.39 -6.41
C ALA A 60 13.17 1.75 -7.57
N ALA A 61 13.99 0.80 -8.05
CA ALA A 61 14.85 0.98 -9.22
C ALA A 61 14.08 1.11 -10.55
N MET A 62 12.81 0.66 -10.61
CA MET A 62 11.94 0.84 -11.78
C MET A 62 11.30 2.23 -11.83
N LEU A 63 11.35 2.99 -10.73
CA LEU A 63 10.83 4.36 -10.70
C LEU A 63 11.77 5.30 -11.48
N SER A 64 11.20 6.39 -12.00
CA SER A 64 12.02 7.44 -12.63
C SER A 64 13.01 8.03 -11.63
N GLU A 65 14.19 8.42 -12.12
CA GLU A 65 15.32 8.89 -11.29
C GLU A 65 14.95 10.01 -10.30
N LYS A 66 14.02 10.90 -10.70
CA LYS A 66 13.56 12.04 -9.89
C LYS A 66 12.28 11.76 -9.10
N ASN A 67 11.84 10.50 -9.01
CA ASN A 67 10.61 10.16 -8.31
C ASN A 67 10.79 10.38 -6.78
N PRO A 68 10.00 11.27 -6.15
CA PRO A 68 10.12 11.52 -4.71
C PRO A 68 9.71 10.31 -3.85
N ALA A 69 9.03 9.31 -4.42
CA ALA A 69 8.58 8.12 -3.71
C ALA A 69 9.67 7.06 -3.52
N THR A 70 10.80 7.13 -4.24
CA THR A 70 11.84 6.09 -4.24
C THR A 70 12.29 5.71 -2.84
N LYS A 71 12.60 6.69 -1.98
CA LYS A 71 12.97 6.44 -0.58
C LYS A 71 11.82 5.84 0.24
N GLY A 72 10.60 6.29 0.00
CA GLY A 72 9.41 5.82 0.69
C GLY A 72 9.10 4.35 0.38
N VAL A 73 9.24 3.93 -0.88
CA VAL A 73 9.02 2.53 -1.31
C VAL A 73 10.02 1.58 -0.62
N VAL A 74 11.29 1.97 -0.53
CA VAL A 74 12.32 1.14 0.12
C VAL A 74 12.12 1.07 1.63
N GLN A 75 11.80 2.21 2.27
CA GLN A 75 11.71 2.32 3.73
C GLN A 75 10.36 1.86 4.32
N ALA A 76 9.30 1.78 3.52
CA ALA A 76 8.00 1.35 4.04
C ALA A 76 8.07 -0.11 4.54
N PRO A 77 7.44 -0.43 5.69
CA PRO A 77 7.38 -1.80 6.20
C PRO A 77 6.56 -2.73 5.29
N LEU A 78 5.68 -2.17 4.46
CA LEU A 78 4.84 -2.90 3.52
C LEU A 78 4.59 -2.03 2.28
N VAL A 79 4.68 -2.64 1.09
CA VAL A 79 4.27 -2.04 -0.18
C VAL A 79 3.16 -2.88 -0.81
N LEU A 80 2.05 -2.23 -1.16
CA LEU A 80 0.95 -2.83 -1.93
C LEU A 80 1.01 -2.32 -3.37
N VAL A 81 1.11 -3.23 -4.33
CA VAL A 81 1.02 -2.90 -5.76
C VAL A 81 -0.38 -3.27 -6.23
N ILE A 82 -1.12 -2.28 -6.76
CA ILE A 82 -2.47 -2.46 -7.29
C ILE A 82 -2.38 -2.54 -8.81
N CYS A 83 -2.74 -3.68 -9.36
CA CYS A 83 -2.75 -3.95 -10.79
C CYS A 83 -4.18 -3.98 -11.31
N ALA A 84 -4.44 -3.38 -12.47
CA ALA A 84 -5.69 -3.56 -13.18
C ALA A 84 -5.70 -4.93 -13.87
N ARG A 85 -6.87 -5.58 -13.90
CA ARG A 85 -7.13 -6.83 -14.61
C ARG A 85 -7.97 -6.60 -15.86
#